data_AF-A0A3Q9HR31-F1
#
_entry.id   AF-A0A3Q9HR31-F1
#
_cell.length_a   1.000
_cell.length_b   1.000
_cell.length_c   1.000
_cell.angle_alpha   90.00
_cell.angle_beta   90.00
_cell.angle_gamma   90.00
#
_symmetry.space_group_name_H-M   'P 1'
#
loop_
_entity.id
_entity.type
_entity.pdbx_description
1 polymer ?
#
loop_
_entity_poly.entity_id
_entity_poly.type
_entity_poly.pdbx_seq_one_letter_code
_entity_poly.pdbx_strand_id
1 'polypeptide(L)' 'MSKKVFQVISIVILIVGLIIMFNSITWGSNSANAYLRAHGGGMDTAMFMVVFQEYINIYKLVGGILVVIGGLGFLRV' A
#
# COMPACT_ATOMS: atom_id res chain seq x y z
N MET A 1 4.33 -23.32 -15.94
CA MET A 1 3.56 -23.11 -14.70
C MET A 1 2.19 -23.74 -14.87
N SER A 2 1.69 -24.54 -13.91
CA SER A 2 0.33 -25.08 -14.03
C SER A 2 -0.72 -23.99 -13.76
N LYS A 3 -1.90 -24.08 -14.39
CA LYS A 3 -2.98 -23.09 -14.23
C LYS A 3 -3.35 -22.84 -12.76
N LYS A 4 -3.36 -23.92 -11.96
CA LYS A 4 -3.62 -23.87 -10.51
C LYS A 4 -2.58 -23.04 -9.75
N VAL A 5 -1.30 -23.19 -10.08
CA VAL A 5 -0.22 -22.42 -9.42
C VAL A 5 -0.34 -20.93 -9.74
N PHE A 6 -0.70 -20.58 -10.99
CA PHE A 6 -0.90 -19.19 -11.37
C PHE A 6 -2.12 -18.55 -10.67
N GLN A 7 -3.23 -19.28 -10.51
CA GLN A 7 -4.39 -18.82 -9.72
C GLN A 7 -4.03 -18.55 -8.26
N VAL A 8 -3.28 -19.47 -7.62
CA VAL A 8 -2.84 -19.30 -6.23
C VAL A 8 -1.98 -18.04 -6.09
N ILE A 9 -1.02 -17.82 -7.00
CA ILE A 9 -0.17 -16.61 -6.99
C ILE A 9 -1.03 -15.35 -7.15
N SER A 10 -2.01 -15.37 -8.06
CA SER A 10 -2.88 -14.22 -8.31
C SER A 10 -3.74 -13.87 -7.09
N ILE A 11 -4.29 -14.88 -6.40
CA ILE A 11 -5.04 -14.71 -5.15
C ILE A 11 -4.14 -14.14 -4.05
N VAL A 12 -2.92 -14.65 -3.90
CA VAL A 12 -1.97 -14.13 -2.91
C VAL A 12 -1.66 -12.66 -3.17
N ILE A 13 -1.38 -12.28 -4.42
CA ILE A 13 -1.12 -10.88 -4.80
C ILE A 13 -2.33 -9.99 -4.48
N LEU A 14 -3.54 -10.46 -4.77
CA LEU A 14 -4.78 -9.73 -4.46
C LEU A 14 -4.96 -9.52 -2.95
N ILE A 15 -4.76 -10.57 -2.15
CA ILE A 15 -4.86 -10.49 -0.68
C ILE A 15 -3.83 -9.52 -0.13
N VAL A 16 -2.57 -9.61 -0.60
CA VAL A 16 -1.51 -8.67 -0.20
C VAL A 16 -1.90 -7.24 -0.56
N GLY A 17 -2.38 -6.99 -1.77
CA GLY A 17 -2.85 -5.66 -2.18
C GLY A 17 -3.94 -5.09 -1.26
N LEU A 18 -4.93 -5.91 -0.89
CA LEU A 18 -5.98 -5.53 0.05
C LEU A 18 -5.43 -5.21 1.45
N ILE A 19 -4.52 -6.03 1.97
CA ILE A 19 -3.88 -5.80 3.27
C ILE A 19 -3.17 -4.44 3.27
N ILE A 20 -2.42 -4.12 2.21
CA ILE A 20 -1.72 -2.84 2.08
C ILE A 20 -2.73 -1.69 2.06
N MET A 21 -3.83 -1.80 1.29
CA MET A 21 -4.85 -0.74 1.22
C MET A 21 -5.53 -0.50 2.57
N PHE A 22 -5.96 -1.56 3.26
CA PHE A 22 -6.65 -1.44 4.55
C PHE A 22 -5.73 -0.92 5.66
N ASN A 23 -4.44 -1.22 5.61
CA ASN A 23 -3.46 -0.72 6.57
C ASN A 23 -2.80 0.61 6.14
N SER A 24 -3.24 1.21 5.03
CA SER A 24 -2.63 2.43 4.46
C SER A 24 -2.57 3.59 5.44
N ILE A 25 -3.58 3.76 6.30
CA ILE A 25 -3.60 4.81 7.33
C ILE A 25 -2.53 4.56 8.39
N THR A 26 -2.48 3.35 8.95
CA THR A 26 -1.51 2.97 9.98
C THR A 26 -0.08 3.03 9.46
N TRP A 27 0.18 2.45 8.29
CA TRP A 27 1.52 2.44 7.69
C TRP A 27 1.92 3.81 7.18
N GLY A 28 0.97 4.58 6.63
CA GLY A 28 1.20 5.97 6.23
C GLY A 28 1.57 6.84 7.43
N SER A 29 0.87 6.67 8.55
CA SER A 29 1.20 7.31 9.83
C SER A 29 2.60 6.98 10.31
N ASN A 30 2.95 5.69 10.31
CA ASN A 30 4.26 5.24 10.77
C ASN A 30 5.39 5.80 9.88
N SER A 31 5.20 5.82 8.57
CA SER A 31 6.18 6.38 7.63
C SER A 31 6.30 7.90 7.75
N ALA A 32 5.19 8.62 7.91
CA ALA A 32 5.20 10.06 8.13
C ALA A 32 5.89 10.44 9.45
N ASN A 33 5.62 9.69 10.53
CA ASN A 33 6.29 9.88 11.82
C ASN A 33 7.79 9.53 11.74
N ALA A 34 8.16 8.48 11.01
CA ALA A 34 9.57 8.15 10.76
C ALA A 34 10.27 9.27 9.98
N TYR A 35 9.62 9.82 8.96
CA TYR A 35 10.10 10.98 8.21
C TYR A 35 10.29 12.19 9.12
N LEU A 36 9.32 12.51 9.97
CA LEU A 36 9.41 13.62 10.92
C LEU A 36 10.61 13.46 11.87
N ARG A 37 10.79 12.26 12.43
CA ARG A 37 11.93 11.95 13.33
C ARG A 37 13.28 12.08 12.61
N ALA A 38 13.35 11.68 11.34
CA ALA A 38 14.56 11.83 10.54
C ALA A 38 14.91 13.30 10.24
N HIS A 39 13.93 14.21 10.28
CA HIS A 39 14.09 15.64 10.02
C HIS A 39 14.14 16.49 11.30
N GLY A 40 14.56 15.90 12.42
CA GLY A 40 14.74 16.63 13.69
C GLY A 40 13.50 16.69 14.58
N GLY A 41 12.44 15.96 14.24
CA GLY A 41 11.25 15.78 15.10
C GLY A 41 10.28 16.95 15.12
N GLY A 42 10.62 18.08 14.50
CA GLY A 42 9.79 19.26 14.38
C GLY A 42 9.46 19.57 12.93
N MET A 43 8.17 19.74 12.62
CA MET A 43 7.68 20.19 11.33
C MET A 43 6.41 21.00 11.55
N ASP A 44 6.17 21.99 10.70
CA ASP A 44 4.89 22.67 10.65
C ASP A 44 3.74 21.68 10.46
N THR A 45 2.63 21.85 11.17
CA THR A 45 1.52 20.88 11.17
C THR A 45 0.85 20.76 9.81
N ALA A 46 0.76 21.86 9.04
CA ALA A 46 0.18 21.80 7.69
C ALA A 46 1.11 21.03 6.75
N MET A 47 2.43 21.24 6.86
CA MET A 47 3.41 20.48 6.09
C MET A 47 3.42 18.99 6.46
N PHE A 48 3.30 18.67 7.75
CA PHE A 48 3.21 17.28 8.21
C PHE A 48 1.94 16.58 7.68
N MET A 49 0.80 17.28 7.65
CA MET A 49 -0.45 16.74 7.11
C MET A 49 -0.31 16.36 5.63
N VAL A 50 0.39 17.17 4.83
CA VAL A 50 0.68 16.86 3.42
C VAL A 50 1.53 15.59 3.31
N VAL A 51 2.62 15.50 4.07
CA VAL A 51 3.49 14.31 4.08
C VAL A 51 2.73 13.06 4.50
N PHE A 52 1.91 13.16 5.55
CA PHE A 52 1.06 12.08 6.02
C PHE A 52 0.08 11.59 4.94
N GLN A 53 -0.63 12.51 4.30
CA GLN A 53 -1.59 12.18 3.25
C GLN A 53 -0.92 11.54 2.03
N GLU A 54 0.27 12.00 1.67
CA GLU A 54 1.04 11.42 0.56
C GLU A 54 1.49 9.99 0.86
N TYR A 55 1.99 9.70 2.08
CA TYR A 55 2.32 8.32 2.44
C TYR A 55 1.09 7.41 2.42
N ILE A 56 -0.06 7.88 2.90
CA ILE A 56 -1.33 7.13 2.78
C ILE A 56 -1.66 6.87 1.30
N ASN A 57 -1.55 7.89 0.46
CA ASN A 57 -1.82 7.76 -0.98
C ASN A 57 -0.89 6.75 -1.65
N ILE A 58 0.40 6.75 -1.32
CA ILE A 58 1.37 5.77 -1.84
C ILE A 58 0.93 4.34 -1.48
N TYR A 59 0.58 4.08 -0.23
CA TYR A 59 0.11 2.75 0.18
C TYR A 59 -1.20 2.36 -0.53
N LYS A 60 -2.14 3.30 -0.70
CA LYS A 60 -3.37 3.06 -1.46
C LYS A 60 -3.09 2.76 -2.94
N LEU A 61 -2.16 3.48 -3.57
CA LEU A 61 -1.79 3.29 -4.97
C LEU A 61 -1.11 1.94 -5.18
N VAL A 62 -0.12 1.62 -4.35
CA VAL A 62 0.60 0.34 -4.41
C VAL A 62 -0.39 -0.80 -4.19
N GLY A 63 -1.19 -0.75 -3.12
CA GLY A 63 -2.19 -1.76 -2.84
C GLY A 63 -3.23 -1.89 -3.96
N GLY A 64 -3.69 -0.78 -4.52
CA GLY A 64 -4.63 -0.76 -5.65
C GLY A 64 -4.07 -1.40 -6.91
N ILE A 65 -2.82 -1.11 -7.27
CA ILE A 65 -2.13 -1.76 -8.41
C ILE A 65 -2.03 -3.27 -8.17
N LEU A 66 -1.68 -3.71 -6.96
CA LEU A 66 -1.62 -5.14 -6.62
C LEU A 66 -2.99 -5.81 -6.72
N VAL A 67 -4.05 -5.17 -6.22
CA VAL A 67 -5.43 -5.68 -6.34
C VAL A 67 -5.85 -5.81 -7.80
N VAL A 68 -5.56 -4.83 -8.64
CA VAL A 68 -5.89 -4.88 -10.07
C VAL A 68 -5.12 -6.00 -10.78
N ILE A 69 -3.81 -6.12 -10.54
CA ILE A 69 -2.99 -7.18 -11.15
C ILE A 69 -3.44 -8.56 -10.67
N GLY A 70 -3.63 -8.75 -9.36
CA GLY A 70 -4.08 -10.01 -8.79
C GLY A 70 -5.50 -10.39 -9.23
N GLY A 71 -6.40 -9.42 -9.30
CA GLY A 71 -7.79 -9.61 -9.74
C GLY A 71 -7.89 -9.95 -11.22
N LEU A 72 -7.17 -9.23 -12.10
CA LEU A 72 -7.10 -9.56 -13.53
C LEU A 72 -6.43 -10.91 -13.77
N GLY A 73 -5.41 -11.25 -12.99
CA GLY A 73 -4.75 -12.56 -13.02
C GLY A 73 -5.71 -13.69 -12.65
N PHE A 74 -6.54 -13.51 -11.62
CA PHE A 74 -7.55 -14.49 -11.23
C PHE A 74 -8.67 -14.64 -12.28
N LEU A 75 -9.15 -13.54 -12.86
CA LEU A 75 -10.28 -13.54 -13.79
C LEU A 75 -9.94 -14.14 -15.17
N ARG A 76 -8.67 -14.09 -15.59
CA ARG A 76 -8.22 -14.51 -16.94
C ARG A 76 -7.74 -15.96 -17.04
N VAL A 77 -7.84 -16.77 -15.99
CA VAL A 77 -7.29 -18.14 -15.90
C VAL A 77 -8.38 -19.19 -15.72
#